data_AF-A0A8R1W604-F1
#
_entry.id   AF-A0A8R1W604-F1
#
_cell.length_a   1.000
_cell.length_b   1.000
_cell.length_c   1.000
_cell.angle_alpha   90.00
_cell.angle_beta   90.00
_cell.angle_gamma   90.00
#
_symmetry.space_group_name_H-M   'P 1'
#
loop_
_entity.id
_entity.type
_entity.pdbx_description
1 polymer ?
#
loop_
_entity_poly.entity_id
_entity_poly.type
_entity_poly.pdbx_seq_one_letter_code
_entity_poly.pdbx_strand_id
1 'polypeptide(L)'
;MNDTQQRDDDKSDKSYDQNLEKLNDLNLREENEVSERDKCTPTLDYLQSVIKELYTFNKNSLENNTEKVSYNNEVLNEKINEVLTLLKTNEEAAVAENKAQYFYLLGRTLSVTQPVTEECINVYSKAVKLNPTHLDAWNSLGECLVHLKRFSEAKYCFLASLKHGKCKVILRNLSIIMREAQLLTNENVKENLNAGIEYAKEAVELDTTDGESWAILGNAYLSLFFRRQEDKLLRQSINSFEKAVKDPVAAKNADLHFNRGVALKYGEIYTDALLSFEQASILDPMWTTAKETLEDLIKYLTSTQTLYQRKGQVKSKRLQQMTESLNPSCLGLYNNKIKTLKGHVMLEHIPLSKLKAGFNANNVICGRVVCVVYNQEPVPYTFCLVDKELSCVVVSVYNLAQGRGPIIGDSVAIPEPYLTHIDAKYINQTFQYPSIRVNLPLTMVVNKKNVSAECVSQPRFSSKPF
;
A
#
# COMPACT_ATOMS: atom_id res chain seq x y z
N MET A 1 -62.27 -64.05 -60.30
CA MET A 1 -62.23 -65.43 -59.77
C MET A 1 -61.59 -65.36 -58.39
N ASN A 2 -62.42 -65.63 -57.39
CA ASN A 2 -62.20 -66.09 -56.01
C ASN A 2 -60.93 -65.69 -55.22
N ASP A 3 -61.21 -65.04 -54.08
CA ASP A 3 -60.85 -65.43 -52.71
C ASP A 3 -59.58 -66.27 -52.47
N THR A 4 -58.68 -65.78 -51.61
CA THR A 4 -58.49 -66.34 -50.25
C THR A 4 -57.51 -65.52 -49.37
N GLN A 5 -57.97 -65.22 -48.13
CA GLN A 5 -57.26 -65.24 -46.83
C GLN A 5 -56.03 -64.33 -46.65
N GLN A 6 -56.00 -63.30 -45.77
CA GLN A 6 -56.46 -63.16 -44.38
C GLN A 6 -55.91 -64.23 -43.42
N ARG A 7 -54.72 -63.95 -42.87
CA ARG A 7 -54.16 -64.41 -41.57
C ARG A 7 -52.70 -63.95 -41.54
N ASP A 8 -52.36 -62.93 -40.75
CA ASP A 8 -51.04 -62.78 -40.08
C ASP A 8 -50.86 -61.51 -39.22
N ASP A 9 -51.93 -60.82 -38.78
CA ASP A 9 -51.77 -59.59 -37.97
C ASP A 9 -51.92 -59.76 -36.45
N ASP A 10 -51.94 -60.99 -35.91
CA ASP A 10 -52.21 -61.24 -34.47
C ASP A 10 -51.00 -61.78 -33.67
N LYS A 11 -49.80 -61.78 -34.30
CA LYS A 11 -48.54 -62.19 -33.66
C LYS A 11 -47.52 -61.04 -33.49
N SER A 12 -47.74 -59.88 -34.11
CA SER A 12 -46.86 -58.72 -33.96
C SER A 12 -47.13 -57.93 -32.68
N ASP A 13 -48.39 -57.79 -32.24
CA ASP A 13 -48.73 -56.95 -31.08
C ASP A 13 -48.33 -57.58 -29.74
N LYS A 14 -48.51 -58.90 -29.56
CA LYS A 14 -48.03 -59.58 -28.34
C LYS A 14 -46.50 -59.63 -28.23
N SER A 15 -45.80 -59.59 -29.36
CA SER A 15 -44.33 -59.51 -29.37
C SER A 15 -43.83 -58.10 -29.11
N TYR A 16 -44.60 -57.07 -29.47
CA TYR A 16 -44.25 -55.68 -29.19
C TYR A 16 -44.43 -55.34 -27.70
N ASP A 17 -45.54 -55.76 -27.08
CA ASP A 17 -45.78 -55.52 -25.66
C ASP A 17 -44.83 -56.28 -24.73
N GLN A 18 -44.48 -57.54 -25.05
CA GLN A 18 -43.48 -58.30 -24.28
C GLN A 18 -42.05 -57.75 -24.42
N ASN A 19 -41.74 -57.10 -25.54
CA ASN A 19 -40.46 -56.41 -25.72
C ASN A 19 -40.46 -55.05 -25.00
N LEU A 20 -41.60 -54.37 -24.88
CA LEU A 20 -41.74 -53.11 -24.15
C LEU A 20 -41.66 -53.32 -22.62
N GLU A 21 -42.27 -54.39 -22.09
CA GLU A 21 -42.13 -54.77 -20.68
C GLU A 21 -40.70 -55.21 -20.33
N LYS A 22 -40.02 -55.97 -21.21
CA LYS A 22 -38.59 -56.31 -21.01
C LYS A 22 -37.67 -55.10 -21.12
N LEU A 23 -37.96 -54.14 -21.99
CA LEU A 23 -37.20 -52.90 -22.11
C LEU A 23 -37.42 -51.99 -20.89
N ASN A 24 -38.64 -51.98 -20.34
CA ASN A 24 -38.93 -51.27 -19.10
C ASN A 24 -38.31 -51.96 -17.88
N ASP A 25 -38.27 -53.29 -17.80
CA ASP A 25 -37.57 -54.02 -16.72
C ASP A 25 -36.04 -53.91 -16.81
N LEU A 26 -35.48 -53.81 -18.02
CA LEU A 26 -34.06 -53.51 -18.25
C LEU A 26 -33.75 -52.05 -17.90
N ASN A 27 -34.60 -51.10 -18.26
CA ASN A 27 -34.46 -49.69 -17.84
C ASN A 27 -34.66 -49.51 -16.34
N LEU A 28 -35.57 -50.24 -15.68
CA LEU A 28 -35.74 -50.22 -14.22
C LEU A 28 -34.60 -50.91 -13.49
N ARG A 29 -33.91 -51.88 -14.10
CA ARG A 29 -32.68 -52.47 -13.54
C ARG A 29 -31.44 -51.62 -13.82
N GLU A 30 -31.35 -50.94 -14.96
CA GLU A 30 -30.30 -49.97 -15.24
C GLU A 30 -30.48 -48.67 -14.45
N GLU A 31 -31.71 -48.21 -14.20
CA GLU A 31 -32.00 -47.06 -13.32
C GLU A 31 -31.77 -47.40 -11.82
N ASN A 32 -32.02 -48.65 -11.40
CA ASN A 32 -31.71 -49.10 -10.04
C ASN A 32 -30.25 -49.55 -9.84
N GLU A 33 -29.50 -49.94 -10.88
CA GLU A 33 -28.05 -50.18 -10.80
C GLU A 33 -27.22 -48.90 -10.96
N VAL A 34 -27.80 -47.82 -11.49
CA VAL A 34 -27.20 -46.47 -11.49
C VAL A 34 -27.47 -45.73 -10.17
N SER A 35 -28.35 -46.23 -9.29
CA SER A 35 -28.60 -45.63 -7.97
C SER A 35 -27.68 -46.15 -6.84
N GLU A 36 -26.72 -47.04 -7.10
CA GLU A 36 -25.81 -47.60 -6.09
C GLU A 36 -24.32 -47.61 -6.49
N ARG A 37 -23.92 -46.76 -7.44
CA ARG A 37 -22.50 -46.44 -7.66
C ARG A 37 -22.17 -45.08 -7.05
N ASP A 38 -21.57 -45.17 -5.86
CA ASP A 38 -20.79 -44.17 -5.16
C ASP A 38 -21.54 -42.96 -4.59
N LYS A 39 -22.21 -43.17 -3.44
CA LYS A 39 -22.10 -42.21 -2.33
C LYS A 39 -20.65 -42.21 -1.83
N CYS A 40 -19.70 -41.85 -2.68
CA CYS A 40 -18.35 -41.58 -2.23
C CYS A 40 -18.45 -40.32 -1.39
N THR A 41 -18.35 -40.46 -0.06
CA THR A 41 -18.14 -39.31 0.81
C THR A 41 -16.99 -38.51 0.19
N PRO A 42 -17.20 -37.22 -0.15
CA PRO A 42 -16.19 -36.44 -0.81
C PRO A 42 -14.94 -36.39 0.06
N THR A 43 -13.79 -36.69 -0.54
CA THR A 43 -12.51 -36.64 0.15
C THR A 43 -12.18 -35.21 0.57
N LEU A 44 -11.26 -35.05 1.52
CA LEU A 44 -10.75 -33.71 1.87
C LEU A 44 -10.16 -32.98 0.66
N ASP A 45 -9.58 -33.69 -0.31
CA ASP A 45 -9.07 -33.12 -1.55
C ASP A 45 -10.18 -32.49 -2.41
N TYR A 46 -11.34 -33.15 -2.50
CA TYR A 46 -12.51 -32.59 -3.20
C TYR A 46 -13.05 -31.36 -2.47
N LEU A 47 -13.18 -31.42 -1.14
CA LEU A 47 -13.63 -30.26 -0.36
C LEU A 47 -12.68 -29.07 -0.56
N GLN A 48 -11.37 -29.33 -0.60
CA GLN A 48 -10.36 -28.33 -0.88
C GLN A 48 -10.46 -27.75 -2.30
N SER A 49 -10.77 -28.57 -3.32
CA SER A 49 -10.93 -28.08 -4.69
C SER A 49 -12.15 -27.15 -4.81
N VAL A 50 -13.28 -27.52 -4.20
CA VAL A 50 -14.49 -26.69 -4.18
C VAL A 50 -14.22 -25.34 -3.47
N ILE A 51 -13.51 -25.35 -2.34
CA ILE A 51 -13.13 -24.11 -1.64
C ILE A 51 -12.19 -23.26 -2.52
N LYS A 52 -11.25 -23.88 -3.25
CA LYS A 52 -10.38 -23.14 -4.17
C LYS A 52 -11.17 -22.44 -5.28
N GLU A 53 -12.21 -23.07 -5.80
CA GLU A 53 -13.13 -22.45 -6.77
C GLU A 53 -13.90 -21.28 -6.15
N LEU A 54 -14.38 -21.40 -4.91
CA LEU A 54 -15.03 -20.31 -4.17
C LEU A 54 -14.10 -19.08 -4.04
N TYR A 55 -12.84 -19.28 -3.67
CA TYR A 55 -11.86 -18.19 -3.56
C TYR A 55 -11.55 -17.56 -4.92
N THR A 56 -11.48 -18.37 -5.97
CA THR A 56 -11.26 -17.89 -7.36
C THR A 56 -12.44 -17.04 -7.82
N PHE A 57 -13.67 -17.48 -7.53
CA PHE A 57 -14.89 -16.74 -7.81
C PHE A 57 -14.93 -15.41 -7.06
N ASN A 58 -14.62 -15.41 -5.75
CA ASN A 58 -14.57 -14.18 -4.95
C ASN A 58 -13.56 -13.17 -5.53
N LYS A 59 -12.36 -13.63 -5.87
CA LYS A 59 -11.32 -12.79 -6.48
C LYS A 59 -11.79 -12.14 -7.79
N ASN A 60 -12.35 -12.94 -8.71
CA ASN A 60 -12.83 -12.44 -10.00
C ASN A 60 -14.04 -11.50 -9.86
N SER A 61 -14.83 -11.66 -8.79
CA SER A 61 -16.00 -10.81 -8.53
C SER A 61 -15.61 -9.40 -8.10
N LEU A 62 -14.45 -9.24 -7.44
CA LEU A 62 -13.87 -7.96 -7.04
C LEU A 62 -13.23 -7.20 -8.23
N GLU A 63 -12.83 -7.91 -9.30
CA GLU A 63 -12.19 -7.32 -10.48
C GLU A 63 -13.20 -6.78 -11.53
N ASN A 64 -14.51 -7.02 -11.37
CA ASN A 64 -15.55 -6.67 -12.35
C ASN A 64 -16.44 -5.47 -11.95
N ASN A 65 -16.87 -4.68 -12.94
CA ASN A 65 -17.60 -3.40 -12.83
C ASN A 65 -18.82 -3.34 -11.89
N THR A 66 -19.08 -2.14 -11.36
CA THR A 66 -19.94 -1.76 -10.21
C THR A 66 -21.41 -2.19 -10.23
N GLU A 67 -22.06 -2.35 -11.38
CA GLU A 67 -23.47 -2.78 -11.43
C GLU A 67 -23.66 -4.26 -11.06
N LYS A 68 -22.60 -5.07 -11.07
CA LYS A 68 -22.65 -6.50 -10.71
C LYS A 68 -22.25 -6.80 -9.26
N VAL A 69 -21.79 -5.83 -8.48
CA VAL A 69 -21.21 -6.09 -7.14
C VAL A 69 -22.26 -6.58 -6.13
N SER A 70 -23.45 -5.98 -6.12
CA SER A 70 -24.54 -6.44 -5.23
C SER A 70 -25.01 -7.85 -5.60
N TYR A 71 -25.18 -8.11 -6.90
CA TYR A 71 -25.56 -9.42 -7.44
C TYR A 71 -24.48 -10.48 -7.17
N ASN A 72 -23.20 -10.14 -7.31
CA ASN A 72 -22.09 -11.04 -7.03
C ASN A 72 -21.99 -11.38 -5.54
N ASN A 73 -22.35 -10.46 -4.64
CA ASN A 73 -22.36 -10.73 -3.19
C ASN A 73 -23.48 -11.70 -2.79
N GLU A 74 -24.67 -11.60 -3.39
CA GLU A 74 -25.75 -12.56 -3.17
C GLU A 74 -25.36 -13.96 -3.66
N VAL A 75 -24.85 -14.06 -4.90
CA VAL A 75 -24.36 -15.32 -5.46
C VAL A 75 -23.17 -15.89 -4.68
N LEU A 76 -22.28 -15.03 -4.18
CA LEU A 76 -21.17 -15.45 -3.32
C LEU A 76 -21.67 -16.04 -2.01
N ASN A 77 -22.66 -15.41 -1.36
CA ASN A 77 -23.25 -15.90 -0.13
C ASN A 77 -23.98 -17.23 -0.32
N GLU A 78 -24.69 -17.42 -1.44
CA GLU A 78 -25.29 -18.70 -1.81
C GLU A 78 -24.21 -19.79 -1.93
N LYS A 79 -23.14 -19.52 -2.69
CA LYS A 79 -22.01 -20.45 -2.84
C LYS A 79 -21.33 -20.76 -1.51
N ILE A 80 -21.15 -19.77 -0.63
CA ILE A 80 -20.60 -20.02 0.71
C ILE A 80 -21.49 -20.98 1.49
N ASN A 81 -22.81 -20.75 1.49
CA ASN A 81 -23.76 -21.60 2.20
C ASN A 81 -23.80 -23.04 1.65
N GLU A 82 -23.69 -23.20 0.32
CA GLU A 82 -23.53 -24.51 -0.31
C GLU A 82 -22.28 -25.24 0.18
N VAL A 83 -21.13 -24.56 0.19
CA VAL A 83 -19.86 -25.14 0.65
C VAL A 83 -19.89 -25.47 2.15
N LEU A 84 -20.49 -24.60 2.98
CA LEU A 84 -20.66 -24.87 4.41
C LEU A 84 -21.58 -26.08 4.66
N THR A 85 -22.66 -26.21 3.88
CA THR A 85 -23.56 -27.37 3.97
C THR A 85 -22.83 -28.64 3.55
N LEU A 86 -22.07 -28.58 2.46
CA LEU A 86 -21.24 -29.70 1.99
C LEU A 86 -20.22 -30.15 3.03
N LEU A 87 -19.53 -29.20 3.68
CA LEU A 87 -18.59 -29.50 4.77
C LEU A 87 -19.29 -30.18 5.95
N LYS A 88 -20.46 -29.67 6.35
CA LYS A 88 -21.23 -30.20 7.49
C LYS A 88 -21.77 -31.60 7.23
N THR A 89 -22.32 -31.85 6.04
CA THR A 89 -22.85 -33.18 5.67
C THR A 89 -21.75 -34.24 5.62
N ASN A 90 -20.50 -33.85 5.42
CA ASN A 90 -19.35 -34.76 5.33
C ASN A 90 -18.39 -34.64 6.53
N GLU A 91 -18.83 -34.00 7.61
CA GLU A 91 -17.98 -33.73 8.78
C GLU A 91 -17.38 -35.01 9.37
N GLU A 92 -18.20 -36.04 9.60
CA GLU A 92 -17.73 -37.28 10.24
C GLU A 92 -16.62 -37.96 9.43
N ALA A 93 -16.82 -38.08 8.12
CA ALA A 93 -15.84 -38.69 7.21
C ALA A 93 -14.57 -37.84 7.10
N ALA A 94 -14.70 -36.52 6.90
CA ALA A 94 -13.57 -35.60 6.75
C ALA A 94 -12.74 -35.47 8.06
N VAL A 95 -13.41 -35.50 9.21
CA VAL A 95 -12.75 -35.49 10.54
C VAL A 95 -12.01 -36.80 10.79
N ALA A 96 -12.59 -37.94 10.40
CA ALA A 96 -11.94 -39.25 10.51
C ALA A 96 -10.69 -39.34 9.61
N GLU A 97 -10.72 -38.71 8.42
CA GLU A 97 -9.59 -38.64 7.50
C GLU A 97 -8.47 -37.72 8.04
N ASN A 98 -8.78 -36.44 8.28
CA ASN A 98 -7.84 -35.50 8.88
C ASN A 98 -8.58 -34.32 9.54
N LYS A 99 -8.80 -34.46 10.85
CA LYS A 99 -9.47 -33.45 11.68
C LYS A 99 -8.86 -32.05 11.61
N ALA A 100 -7.54 -31.93 11.54
CA ALA A 100 -6.88 -30.63 11.47
C ALA A 100 -7.16 -29.92 10.14
N GLN A 101 -7.06 -30.67 9.04
CA GLN A 101 -7.37 -30.17 7.69
C GLN A 101 -8.84 -29.79 7.56
N TYR A 102 -9.76 -30.59 8.10
CA TYR A 102 -11.19 -30.25 8.12
C TYR A 102 -11.45 -28.88 8.77
N PHE A 103 -10.94 -28.64 9.99
CA PHE A 103 -11.12 -27.35 10.65
C PHE A 103 -10.43 -26.21 9.89
N TYR A 104 -9.28 -26.44 9.27
CA TYR A 104 -8.67 -25.44 8.41
C TYR A 104 -9.55 -25.07 7.21
N LEU A 105 -10.09 -26.06 6.50
CA LEU A 105 -11.00 -25.85 5.37
C LEU A 105 -12.30 -25.16 5.79
N LEU A 106 -12.87 -25.53 6.94
CA LEU A 106 -14.04 -24.85 7.50
C LEU A 106 -13.73 -23.38 7.82
N GLY A 107 -12.58 -23.12 8.44
CA GLY A 107 -12.15 -21.75 8.74
C GLY A 107 -11.96 -20.93 7.47
N ARG A 108 -11.42 -21.54 6.40
CA ARG A 108 -11.27 -20.89 5.09
C ARG A 108 -12.61 -20.47 4.53
N THR A 109 -13.58 -21.37 4.48
CA THR A 109 -14.93 -21.05 4.00
C THR A 109 -15.56 -19.93 4.83
N LEU A 110 -15.45 -19.97 6.16
CA LEU A 110 -15.96 -18.92 7.04
C LEU A 110 -15.25 -17.58 6.82
N SER A 111 -13.95 -17.58 6.55
CA SER A 111 -13.19 -16.33 6.32
C SER A 111 -13.56 -15.60 5.03
N VAL A 112 -14.24 -16.27 4.08
CA VAL A 112 -14.81 -15.62 2.90
C VAL A 112 -16.02 -14.75 3.28
N THR A 113 -16.73 -15.09 4.36
CA THR A 113 -17.86 -14.29 4.84
C THR A 113 -17.38 -12.95 5.40
N GLN A 114 -18.05 -11.88 5.01
CA GLN A 114 -17.85 -10.54 5.58
C GLN A 114 -19.08 -10.16 6.41
N PRO A 115 -18.92 -9.73 7.68
CA PRO A 115 -17.67 -9.55 8.42
C PRO A 115 -17.11 -10.87 9.01
N VAL A 116 -15.79 -10.93 9.20
CA VAL A 116 -15.10 -12.01 9.94
C VAL A 116 -15.67 -12.12 11.36
N THR A 117 -15.97 -13.35 11.80
CA THR A 117 -16.60 -13.63 13.10
C THR A 117 -15.62 -14.27 14.09
N GLU A 118 -15.94 -14.23 15.39
CA GLU A 118 -15.23 -15.00 16.43
C GLU A 118 -15.26 -16.51 16.17
N GLU A 119 -16.24 -17.00 15.40
CA GLU A 119 -16.30 -18.40 14.97
C GLU A 119 -15.11 -18.76 14.08
N CYS A 120 -14.69 -17.87 13.16
CA CYS A 120 -13.47 -18.05 12.35
C CYS A 120 -12.26 -18.36 13.25
N ILE A 121 -12.07 -17.55 14.29
CA ILE A 121 -10.95 -17.65 15.21
C ILE A 121 -11.00 -18.97 15.97
N ASN A 122 -12.18 -19.36 16.46
CA ASN A 122 -12.35 -20.62 17.19
C ASN A 122 -12.05 -21.83 16.30
N VAL A 123 -12.50 -21.82 15.05
CA VAL A 123 -12.28 -22.90 14.08
C VAL A 123 -10.80 -23.02 13.71
N TYR A 124 -10.15 -21.93 13.33
CA TYR A 124 -8.70 -21.98 13.05
C TYR A 124 -7.87 -22.29 14.30
N SER A 125 -8.29 -21.83 15.48
CA SER A 125 -7.64 -22.18 16.76
C SER A 125 -7.69 -23.69 17.02
N LYS A 126 -8.77 -24.39 16.62
CA LYS A 126 -8.82 -25.86 16.68
C LYS A 126 -7.83 -26.47 15.68
N ALA A 127 -7.79 -25.97 14.44
CA ALA A 127 -6.88 -26.46 13.41
C ALA A 127 -5.40 -26.41 13.86
N VAL A 128 -4.94 -25.26 14.36
CA VAL A 128 -3.54 -25.08 14.79
C VAL A 128 -3.18 -25.88 16.06
N LYS A 129 -4.15 -26.14 16.95
CA LYS A 129 -3.95 -27.01 18.11
C LYS A 129 -3.78 -28.48 17.72
N LEU A 130 -4.51 -28.92 16.70
CA LEU A 130 -4.48 -30.30 16.21
C LEU A 130 -3.26 -30.55 15.33
N ASN A 131 -2.87 -29.57 14.50
CA ASN A 131 -1.64 -29.61 13.73
C ASN A 131 -0.86 -28.29 13.86
N PRO A 132 0.05 -28.20 14.85
CA PRO A 132 0.88 -27.01 15.06
C PRO A 132 1.83 -26.70 13.90
N THR A 133 2.13 -27.67 13.03
CA THR A 133 3.03 -27.47 11.87
C THR A 133 2.34 -26.91 10.63
N HIS A 134 1.00 -26.78 10.65
CA HIS A 134 0.24 -26.23 9.54
C HIS A 134 0.35 -24.69 9.49
N LEU A 135 1.39 -24.19 8.82
CA LEU A 135 1.68 -22.74 8.76
C LEU A 135 0.55 -21.91 8.13
N ASP A 136 -0.15 -22.42 7.11
CA ASP A 136 -1.26 -21.69 6.52
C ASP A 136 -2.43 -21.51 7.49
N ALA A 137 -2.70 -22.49 8.37
CA ALA A 137 -3.74 -22.35 9.40
C ALA A 137 -3.36 -21.28 10.44
N TRP A 138 -2.08 -21.20 10.81
CA TRP A 138 -1.58 -20.11 11.64
C TRP A 138 -1.69 -18.75 10.94
N ASN A 139 -1.38 -18.71 9.64
CA ASN A 139 -1.48 -17.50 8.85
C ASN A 139 -2.93 -16.98 8.84
N SER A 140 -3.89 -17.84 8.48
CA SER A 140 -5.30 -17.48 8.42
C SER A 140 -5.91 -17.15 9.79
N LEU A 141 -5.46 -17.81 10.87
CA LEU A 141 -5.84 -17.42 12.23
C LEU A 141 -5.39 -15.99 12.55
N GLY A 142 -4.14 -15.66 12.24
CA GLY A 142 -3.60 -14.33 12.46
C GLY A 142 -4.27 -13.26 11.61
N GLU A 143 -4.60 -13.54 10.35
CA GLU A 143 -5.39 -12.65 9.48
C GLU A 143 -6.78 -12.38 10.06
N CYS A 144 -7.52 -13.41 10.51
CA CYS A 144 -8.80 -13.23 11.19
C CYS A 144 -8.66 -12.34 12.44
N LEU A 145 -7.58 -12.48 13.22
CA LEU A 145 -7.31 -11.63 14.38
C LEU A 145 -6.97 -10.17 14.00
N VAL A 146 -6.21 -9.96 12.91
CA VAL A 146 -5.91 -8.62 12.38
C VAL A 146 -7.18 -7.91 11.93
N HIS A 147 -8.08 -8.62 11.22
CA HIS A 147 -9.36 -8.08 10.77
C HIS A 147 -10.23 -7.62 11.95
N LEU A 148 -10.18 -8.34 13.08
CA LEU A 148 -10.85 -7.95 14.32
C LEU A 148 -10.06 -6.93 15.16
N LYS A 149 -8.96 -6.37 14.64
CA LYS A 149 -8.06 -5.42 15.32
C LYS A 149 -7.45 -5.97 16.63
N ARG A 150 -7.35 -7.29 16.77
CA ARG A 150 -6.74 -8.00 17.91
C ARG A 150 -5.24 -8.22 17.67
N PHE A 151 -4.51 -7.13 17.42
CA PHE A 151 -3.11 -7.18 16.96
C PHE A 151 -2.14 -7.87 17.93
N SER A 152 -2.34 -7.75 19.24
CA SER A 152 -1.50 -8.42 20.24
C SER A 152 -1.60 -9.95 20.14
N GLU A 153 -2.81 -10.46 19.91
CA GLU A 153 -3.07 -11.88 19.76
C GLU A 153 -2.59 -12.39 18.40
N ALA A 154 -2.80 -11.62 17.34
CA ALA A 154 -2.26 -11.92 16.01
C ALA A 154 -0.73 -12.00 16.03
N LYS A 155 -0.06 -11.07 16.73
CA LYS A 155 1.39 -11.11 16.95
C LYS A 155 1.82 -12.40 17.66
N TYR A 156 1.15 -12.77 18.75
CA TYR A 156 1.46 -14.01 19.47
C TYR A 156 1.25 -15.25 18.59
N CYS A 157 0.16 -15.28 17.83
CA CYS A 157 -0.19 -16.33 16.87
C CYS A 157 0.94 -16.53 15.84
N PHE A 158 1.36 -15.46 15.17
CA PHE A 158 2.44 -15.55 14.19
C PHE A 158 3.79 -15.93 14.83
N LEU A 159 4.15 -15.36 15.99
CA LEU A 159 5.38 -15.75 16.68
C LEU A 159 5.39 -17.22 17.12
N ALA A 160 4.24 -17.76 17.55
CA ALA A 160 4.11 -19.16 17.89
C ALA A 160 4.34 -20.06 16.67
N SER A 161 3.79 -19.69 15.52
CA SER A 161 3.97 -20.44 14.27
C SER A 161 5.43 -20.54 13.80
N LEU A 162 6.25 -19.51 14.06
CA LEU A 162 7.68 -19.50 13.69
C LEU A 162 8.49 -20.60 14.41
N LYS A 163 7.98 -21.15 15.52
CA LYS A 163 8.60 -22.31 16.18
C LYS A 163 8.49 -23.59 15.36
N HIS A 164 7.52 -23.67 14.46
CA HIS A 164 7.22 -24.84 13.64
C HIS A 164 7.74 -24.72 12.21
N GLY A 165 7.98 -23.50 11.74
CA GLY A 165 8.66 -23.25 10.47
C GLY A 165 8.65 -21.78 10.09
N LYS A 166 9.66 -21.33 9.33
CA LYS A 166 9.68 -19.98 8.76
C LYS A 166 8.88 -19.97 7.46
N CYS A 167 7.98 -18.99 7.34
CA CYS A 167 7.20 -18.76 6.12
C CYS A 167 7.22 -17.26 5.80
N LYS A 168 7.48 -16.91 4.53
CA LYS A 168 7.55 -15.50 4.08
C LYS A 168 6.24 -14.76 4.37
N VAL A 169 5.09 -15.41 4.20
CA VAL A 169 3.77 -14.80 4.45
C VAL A 169 3.63 -14.37 5.92
N ILE A 170 3.98 -15.25 6.85
CA ILE A 170 3.93 -14.99 8.29
C ILE A 170 4.91 -13.88 8.69
N LEU A 171 6.12 -13.89 8.14
CA LEU A 171 7.12 -12.84 8.39
C LEU A 171 6.67 -11.47 7.86
N ARG A 172 6.03 -11.43 6.68
CA ARG A 172 5.41 -10.21 6.14
C ARG A 172 4.30 -9.69 7.08
N ASN A 173 3.42 -10.58 7.53
CA ASN A 173 2.33 -10.23 8.44
C ASN A 173 2.83 -9.75 9.81
N LEU A 174 3.90 -10.34 10.35
CA LEU A 174 4.59 -9.81 11.52
C LEU A 174 5.14 -8.41 11.26
N SER A 175 5.78 -8.17 10.12
CA SER A 175 6.26 -6.83 9.76
C SER A 175 5.14 -5.80 9.71
N ILE A 176 3.98 -6.16 9.13
CA ILE A 176 2.79 -5.30 9.07
C ILE A 176 2.30 -4.96 10.48
N ILE A 177 2.07 -5.97 11.32
CA ILE A 177 1.58 -5.76 12.69
C ILE A 177 2.54 -4.90 13.50
N MET A 178 3.85 -5.09 13.38
CA MET A 178 4.81 -4.28 14.13
C MET A 178 4.76 -2.79 13.74
N ARG A 179 4.31 -2.47 12.52
CA ARG A 179 4.05 -1.10 12.06
C ARG A 179 2.67 -0.59 12.41
N GLU A 180 1.68 -1.45 12.63
CA GLU A 180 0.30 -1.06 12.91
C GLU A 180 -0.06 -1.05 14.40
N ALA A 181 0.49 -1.98 15.20
CA ALA A 181 0.24 -2.07 16.64
C ALA A 181 0.64 -0.79 17.40
N GLN A 182 1.52 0.04 16.82
CA GLN A 182 1.85 1.37 17.32
C GLN A 182 0.66 2.35 17.31
N LEU A 183 -0.38 2.09 16.50
CA LEU A 183 -1.60 2.91 16.46
C LEU A 183 -2.46 2.69 17.71
N LEU A 184 -2.21 1.61 18.45
CA LEU A 184 -2.99 1.23 19.64
C LEU A 184 -2.22 1.42 20.95
N THR A 185 -0.90 1.30 20.94
CA THR A 185 -0.06 1.46 22.14
C THR A 185 1.18 2.29 21.82
N ASN A 186 1.49 3.28 22.67
CA ASN A 186 2.68 4.14 22.54
C ASN A 186 3.94 3.48 23.12
N GLU A 187 3.87 2.23 23.59
CA GLU A 187 4.99 1.52 24.18
C GLU A 187 5.88 0.87 23.11
N ASN A 188 7.19 1.00 23.27
CA ASN A 188 8.24 0.34 22.47
C ASN A 188 8.15 0.54 20.94
N VAL A 189 7.54 1.64 20.47
CA VAL A 189 7.38 1.97 19.03
C VAL A 189 8.70 1.85 18.26
N LYS A 190 9.81 2.34 18.81
CA LYS A 190 11.13 2.28 18.15
C LYS A 190 11.60 0.84 17.97
N GLU A 191 11.40 -0.03 18.96
CA GLU A 191 11.81 -1.43 18.91
C GLU A 191 10.91 -2.21 17.95
N ASN A 192 9.61 -1.97 17.99
CA ASN A 192 8.64 -2.57 17.07
C ASN A 192 8.97 -2.22 15.61
N LEU A 193 9.29 -0.96 15.29
CA LEU A 193 9.65 -0.59 13.92
C LEU A 193 10.95 -1.25 13.44
N ASN A 194 11.96 -1.38 14.29
CA ASN A 194 13.18 -2.10 13.91
C ASN A 194 12.89 -3.59 13.73
N ALA A 195 12.13 -4.20 14.63
CA ALA A 195 11.72 -5.61 14.52
C ALA A 195 10.91 -5.85 13.23
N GLY A 196 10.01 -4.94 12.87
CA GLY A 196 9.25 -5.01 11.63
C GLY A 196 10.13 -4.98 10.38
N ILE A 197 11.22 -4.19 10.39
CA ILE A 197 12.21 -4.21 9.31
C ILE A 197 12.93 -5.55 9.25
N GLU A 198 13.35 -6.10 10.39
CA GLU A 198 14.04 -7.40 10.42
C GLU A 198 13.15 -8.54 9.92
N TYR A 199 11.87 -8.61 10.33
CA TYR A 199 10.93 -9.59 9.77
C TYR A 199 10.73 -9.44 8.26
N ALA A 200 10.65 -8.21 7.75
CA ALA A 200 10.54 -7.97 6.31
C ALA A 200 11.80 -8.40 5.55
N LYS A 201 12.99 -8.18 6.12
CA LYS A 201 14.25 -8.66 5.53
C LYS A 201 14.30 -10.19 5.52
N GLU A 202 13.95 -10.83 6.63
CA GLU A 202 13.89 -12.31 6.68
C GLU A 202 12.91 -12.87 5.65
N ALA A 203 11.76 -12.22 5.42
CA ALA A 203 10.83 -12.62 4.37
C ALA A 203 11.47 -12.55 2.97
N VAL A 204 12.20 -11.47 2.68
CA VAL A 204 12.97 -11.31 1.43
C VAL A 204 14.12 -12.33 1.33
N GLU A 205 14.76 -12.69 2.43
CA GLU A 205 15.83 -13.69 2.44
C GLU A 205 15.32 -15.10 2.13
N LEU A 206 14.08 -15.43 2.52
CA LEU A 206 13.44 -16.70 2.14
C LEU A 206 13.13 -16.77 0.63
N ASP A 207 12.78 -15.64 0.02
CA ASP A 207 12.51 -15.56 -1.41
C ASP A 207 12.83 -14.16 -1.94
N THR A 208 14.02 -14.04 -2.53
CA THR A 208 14.51 -12.75 -3.07
C THR A 208 13.75 -12.27 -4.31
N THR A 209 12.90 -13.12 -4.89
CA THR A 209 12.08 -12.80 -6.06
C THR A 209 10.64 -12.41 -5.70
N ASP A 210 10.24 -12.59 -4.43
CA ASP A 210 8.91 -12.24 -3.93
C ASP A 210 8.73 -10.72 -3.86
N GLY A 211 7.99 -10.16 -4.82
CA GLY A 211 7.78 -8.70 -4.88
C GLY A 211 6.99 -8.17 -3.69
N GLU A 212 6.08 -8.97 -3.13
CA GLU A 212 5.31 -8.61 -1.95
C GLU A 212 6.21 -8.47 -0.71
N SER A 213 7.16 -9.38 -0.47
CA SER A 213 8.18 -9.23 0.60
C SER A 213 8.99 -7.94 0.43
N TRP A 214 9.42 -7.62 -0.80
CA TRP A 214 10.09 -6.35 -1.10
C TRP A 214 9.19 -5.13 -0.85
N ALA A 215 7.90 -5.20 -1.19
CA ALA A 215 6.94 -4.15 -0.92
C ALA A 215 6.78 -3.90 0.59
N ILE A 216 6.65 -4.97 1.37
CA ILE A 216 6.56 -4.91 2.83
C ILE A 216 7.83 -4.32 3.44
N LEU A 217 9.02 -4.67 2.93
CA LEU A 217 10.28 -4.05 3.34
C LEU A 217 10.33 -2.56 3.01
N GLY A 218 9.86 -2.17 1.82
CA GLY A 218 9.74 -0.77 1.41
C GLY A 218 8.85 0.04 2.35
N ASN A 219 7.71 -0.53 2.74
CA ASN A 219 6.80 0.07 3.72
C ASN A 219 7.41 0.17 5.12
N ALA A 220 8.16 -0.84 5.56
CA ALA A 220 8.85 -0.80 6.85
C ALA A 220 9.90 0.32 6.92
N TYR A 221 10.70 0.48 5.86
CA TYR A 221 11.62 1.60 5.75
C TYR A 221 10.90 2.96 5.68
N LEU A 222 9.78 3.03 4.94
CA LEU A 222 8.99 4.26 4.81
C LEU A 222 8.42 4.69 6.17
N SER A 223 7.82 3.76 6.91
CA SER A 223 7.29 4.04 8.26
C SER A 223 8.39 4.53 9.22
N LEU A 224 9.58 3.92 9.18
CA LEU A 224 10.70 4.38 10.02
C LEU A 224 11.26 5.72 9.55
N PHE A 225 11.30 5.97 8.23
CA PHE A 225 11.69 7.26 7.66
C PHE A 225 10.80 8.38 8.19
N PHE A 226 9.48 8.20 8.22
CA PHE A 226 8.59 9.24 8.74
C PHE A 226 8.81 9.60 10.21
N ARG A 227 9.39 8.67 10.99
CA ARG A 227 9.76 8.90 12.40
C ARG A 227 11.14 9.52 12.57
N ARG A 228 12.14 9.05 11.83
CA ARG A 228 13.55 9.45 12.02
C ARG A 228 14.03 10.53 11.05
N GLN A 229 13.37 10.66 9.90
CA GLN A 229 13.69 11.62 8.84
C GLN A 229 15.13 11.47 8.31
N GLU A 230 15.63 10.23 8.24
CA GLU A 230 16.96 9.92 7.71
C GLU A 230 16.88 9.62 6.21
N ASP A 231 17.60 10.37 5.37
CA ASP A 231 17.60 10.18 3.90
C ASP A 231 17.97 8.74 3.47
N LYS A 232 18.81 8.07 4.26
CA LYS A 232 19.18 6.66 4.03
C LYS A 232 17.94 5.75 4.04
N LEU A 233 17.02 5.95 4.97
CA LEU A 233 15.79 5.14 5.08
C LEU A 233 14.86 5.37 3.89
N LEU A 234 14.73 6.61 3.43
CA LEU A 234 13.94 6.92 2.24
C LEU A 234 14.51 6.24 1.00
N ARG A 235 15.84 6.29 0.81
CA ARG A 235 16.52 5.59 -0.28
C ARG A 235 16.33 4.07 -0.21
N GLN A 236 16.41 3.49 0.99
CA GLN A 236 16.15 2.05 1.20
C GLN A 236 14.71 1.67 0.88
N SER A 237 13.75 2.53 1.24
CA SER A 237 12.33 2.35 0.90
C SER A 237 12.11 2.35 -0.61
N ILE A 238 12.59 3.39 -1.32
CA ILE A 238 12.45 3.52 -2.77
C ILE A 238 13.09 2.32 -3.49
N ASN A 239 14.31 1.93 -3.14
CA ASN A 239 14.98 0.78 -3.74
C ASN A 239 14.25 -0.54 -3.49
N SER A 240 13.59 -0.69 -2.32
CA SER A 240 12.78 -1.89 -2.04
C SER A 240 11.53 -1.92 -2.93
N PHE A 241 10.84 -0.79 -3.10
CA PHE A 241 9.71 -0.72 -4.03
C PHE A 241 10.12 -0.93 -5.50
N GLU A 242 11.28 -0.44 -5.92
CA GLU A 242 11.82 -0.70 -7.26
C GLU A 242 12.10 -2.18 -7.52
N LYS A 243 12.44 -2.95 -6.48
CA LYS A 243 12.56 -4.41 -6.57
C LYS A 243 11.19 -5.08 -6.57
N ALA A 244 10.26 -4.59 -5.75
CA ALA A 244 8.90 -5.11 -5.66
C ALA A 244 8.16 -5.07 -7.01
N VAL A 245 8.24 -3.95 -7.73
CA VAL A 245 7.55 -3.78 -9.03
C VAL A 245 8.14 -4.62 -10.17
N LYS A 246 9.29 -5.29 -9.97
CA LYS A 246 9.85 -6.23 -10.96
C LYS A 246 9.14 -7.58 -10.96
N ASP A 247 8.46 -7.93 -9.87
CA ASP A 247 7.61 -9.11 -9.81
C ASP A 247 6.25 -8.80 -10.48
N PRO A 248 5.87 -9.51 -11.56
CA PRO A 248 4.62 -9.28 -12.27
C PRO A 248 3.36 -9.48 -11.43
N VAL A 249 3.43 -10.29 -10.36
CA VAL A 249 2.31 -10.51 -9.44
C VAL A 249 2.15 -9.31 -8.52
N ALA A 250 3.23 -8.92 -7.84
CA ALA A 250 3.22 -7.75 -6.96
C ALA A 250 2.92 -6.44 -7.71
N ALA A 251 3.38 -6.31 -8.96
CA ALA A 251 3.14 -5.14 -9.80
C ALA A 251 1.65 -4.87 -10.10
N LYS A 252 0.75 -5.84 -9.86
CA LYS A 252 -0.71 -5.66 -9.97
C LYS A 252 -1.37 -5.16 -8.68
N ASN A 253 -0.60 -4.92 -7.62
CA ASN A 253 -1.11 -4.39 -6.36
C ASN A 253 -1.14 -2.85 -6.40
N ALA A 254 -2.33 -2.25 -6.28
CA ALA A 254 -2.52 -0.81 -6.26
C ALA A 254 -1.81 -0.13 -5.06
N ASP A 255 -1.83 -0.75 -3.88
CA ASP A 255 -1.23 -0.21 -2.65
C ASP A 255 0.30 -0.15 -2.74
N LEU A 256 0.93 -1.09 -3.47
CA LEU A 256 2.37 -1.04 -3.76
C LEU A 256 2.70 0.24 -4.53
N HIS A 257 1.99 0.53 -5.61
CA HIS A 257 2.24 1.71 -6.44
C HIS A 257 1.93 2.99 -5.69
N PHE A 258 0.85 3.03 -4.91
CA PHE A 258 0.54 4.22 -4.11
C PHE A 258 1.63 4.51 -3.07
N ASN A 259 2.05 3.51 -2.29
CA ASN A 259 3.09 3.68 -1.28
C ASN A 259 4.46 4.02 -1.91
N ARG A 260 4.78 3.43 -3.07
CA ARG A 260 5.93 3.81 -3.89
C ARG A 260 5.85 5.29 -4.30
N GLY A 261 4.68 5.73 -4.78
CA GLY A 261 4.41 7.12 -5.16
C GLY A 261 4.63 8.09 -4.01
N VAL A 262 4.18 7.74 -2.79
CA VAL A 262 4.42 8.54 -1.58
C VAL A 262 5.91 8.68 -1.30
N ALA A 263 6.67 7.58 -1.31
CA ALA A 263 8.12 7.63 -1.07
C ALA A 263 8.85 8.50 -2.11
N LEU A 264 8.50 8.35 -3.39
CA LEU A 264 9.08 9.13 -4.49
C LEU A 264 8.72 10.62 -4.42
N LYS A 265 7.45 10.95 -4.09
CA LYS A 265 6.99 12.33 -3.85
C LYS A 265 7.79 12.97 -2.73
N TYR A 266 7.99 12.27 -1.61
CA TYR A 266 8.82 12.77 -0.51
C TYR A 266 10.28 12.92 -0.87
N GLY A 267 10.79 12.11 -1.80
CA GLY A 267 12.12 12.21 -2.40
C GLY A 267 12.26 13.25 -3.51
N GLU A 268 11.19 13.98 -3.85
CA GLU A 268 11.12 14.94 -4.97
C GLU A 268 11.41 14.30 -6.35
N ILE A 269 11.19 12.99 -6.48
CA ILE A 269 11.30 12.23 -7.74
C ILE A 269 9.92 12.22 -8.39
N TYR A 270 9.50 13.38 -8.88
CA TYR A 270 8.10 13.63 -9.23
C TYR A 270 7.59 12.87 -10.46
N THR A 271 8.42 12.64 -11.49
CA THR A 271 8.01 11.84 -12.66
C THR A 271 7.54 10.45 -12.24
N ASP A 272 8.37 9.75 -11.49
CA ASP A 272 8.06 8.38 -11.06
C ASP A 272 6.94 8.37 -10.01
N ALA A 273 6.82 9.41 -9.19
CA ALA A 273 5.71 9.55 -8.25
C ALA A 273 4.36 9.65 -8.99
N LEU A 274 4.27 10.52 -10.01
CA LEU A 274 3.07 10.69 -10.83
C LEU A 274 2.67 9.37 -11.52
N LEU A 275 3.64 8.70 -12.16
CA LEU A 275 3.41 7.40 -12.80
C LEU A 275 2.96 6.32 -11.80
N SER A 276 3.47 6.36 -10.57
CA SER A 276 3.05 5.41 -9.53
C SER A 276 1.62 5.67 -9.05
N PHE A 277 1.23 6.93 -8.85
CA PHE A 277 -0.15 7.25 -8.49
C PHE A 277 -1.13 6.96 -9.62
N GLU A 278 -0.75 7.24 -10.87
CA GLU A 278 -1.51 6.84 -12.05
C GLU A 278 -1.73 5.32 -12.08
N GLN A 279 -0.67 4.54 -11.93
CA GLN A 279 -0.77 3.08 -11.91
C GLN A 279 -1.65 2.58 -10.76
N ALA A 280 -1.57 3.17 -9.57
CA ALA A 280 -2.45 2.84 -8.46
C ALA A 280 -3.93 3.13 -8.79
N SER A 281 -4.22 4.26 -9.43
CA SER A 281 -5.59 4.63 -9.84
C SER A 281 -6.15 3.75 -10.97
N ILE A 282 -5.29 3.21 -11.84
CA ILE A 282 -5.68 2.26 -12.89
C ILE A 282 -5.99 0.88 -12.28
N LEU A 283 -5.18 0.44 -11.31
CA LEU A 283 -5.35 -0.86 -10.66
C LEU A 283 -6.54 -0.90 -9.70
N ASP A 284 -6.89 0.23 -9.08
CA ASP A 284 -8.10 0.37 -8.26
C ASP A 284 -8.86 1.68 -8.61
N PRO A 285 -9.76 1.63 -9.62
CA PRO A 285 -10.53 2.80 -10.04
C PRO A 285 -11.53 3.33 -9.00
N MET A 286 -11.90 2.53 -8.00
CA MET A 286 -12.81 2.94 -6.91
C MET A 286 -12.07 3.68 -5.80
N TRP A 287 -10.75 3.56 -5.76
CA TRP A 287 -9.93 4.28 -4.78
C TRP A 287 -9.73 5.74 -5.16
N THR A 288 -10.69 6.59 -4.73
CA THR A 288 -10.67 8.03 -5.03
C THR A 288 -9.40 8.71 -4.55
N THR A 289 -8.86 8.32 -3.39
CA THR A 289 -7.64 8.93 -2.83
C THR A 289 -6.44 8.80 -3.76
N ALA A 290 -6.28 7.69 -4.48
CA ALA A 290 -5.17 7.52 -5.42
C ALA A 290 -5.27 8.52 -6.58
N LYS A 291 -6.47 8.66 -7.14
CA LYS A 291 -6.77 9.62 -8.21
C LYS A 291 -6.65 11.07 -7.75
N GLU A 292 -7.20 11.41 -6.58
CA GLU A 292 -7.10 12.74 -5.98
C GLU A 292 -5.63 13.12 -5.71
N THR A 293 -4.84 12.19 -5.17
CA THR A 293 -3.40 12.43 -4.91
C THR A 293 -2.62 12.71 -6.19
N LEU A 294 -2.95 12.02 -7.28
CA LEU A 294 -2.38 12.28 -8.60
C LEU A 294 -2.73 13.69 -9.11
N GLU A 295 -4.02 14.03 -9.10
CA GLU A 295 -4.52 15.34 -9.54
C GLU A 295 -3.94 16.49 -8.71
N ASP A 296 -3.86 16.32 -7.40
CA ASP A 296 -3.28 17.28 -6.47
C ASP A 296 -1.78 17.47 -6.72
N LEU A 297 -1.04 16.39 -7.01
CA LEU A 297 0.39 16.50 -7.33
C LEU A 297 0.61 17.27 -8.65
N ILE A 298 -0.20 16.99 -9.68
CA ILE A 298 -0.15 17.73 -10.95
C ILE A 298 -0.44 19.21 -10.71
N LYS A 299 -1.48 19.53 -9.93
CA LYS A 299 -1.88 20.90 -9.60
C LYS A 299 -0.79 21.62 -8.80
N TYR A 300 -0.18 20.94 -7.83
CA TYR A 300 0.93 21.45 -7.04
C TYR A 300 2.14 21.80 -7.92
N LEU A 301 2.57 20.89 -8.80
CA LEU A 301 3.72 21.11 -9.69
C LEU A 301 3.45 22.24 -10.70
N THR A 302 2.23 22.27 -11.27
CA THR A 302 1.79 23.32 -12.20
C THR A 302 1.81 24.69 -11.52
N SER A 303 1.29 24.77 -10.31
CA SER A 303 1.22 26.00 -9.52
C SER A 303 2.61 26.45 -9.08
N THR A 304 3.47 25.52 -8.64
CA THR A 304 4.88 25.78 -8.29
C THR A 304 5.64 26.38 -9.46
N GLN A 305 5.59 25.75 -10.65
CA GLN A 305 6.23 26.25 -11.85
C GLN A 305 5.72 27.64 -12.25
N THR A 306 4.39 27.84 -12.25
CA THR A 306 3.78 29.10 -12.65
C THR A 306 4.21 30.25 -11.71
N LEU A 307 4.18 30.00 -10.40
CA LEU A 307 4.57 30.97 -9.39
C LEU A 307 6.07 31.25 -9.43
N TYR A 308 6.91 30.25 -9.65
CA TYR A 308 8.35 30.42 -9.86
C TYR A 308 8.63 31.32 -11.07
N GLN A 309 8.09 30.99 -12.25
CA GLN A 309 8.32 31.72 -13.50
C GLN A 309 7.85 33.17 -13.41
N ARG A 310 6.74 33.42 -12.70
CA ARG A 310 6.16 34.75 -12.52
C ARG A 310 6.61 35.46 -11.24
N LYS A 311 7.57 34.90 -10.48
CA LYS A 311 8.05 35.43 -9.19
C LYS A 311 6.91 35.83 -8.25
N GLY A 312 5.95 34.92 -8.06
CA GLY A 312 4.76 35.14 -7.24
C GLY A 312 3.74 36.13 -7.83
N GLN A 313 3.81 36.41 -9.13
CA GLN A 313 3.03 37.44 -9.82
C GLN A 313 3.31 38.87 -9.30
N VAL A 314 4.47 39.08 -8.69
CA VAL A 314 4.89 40.38 -8.15
C VAL A 314 5.60 41.19 -9.23
N LYS A 315 5.18 42.44 -9.44
CA LYS A 315 5.82 43.37 -10.39
C LYS A 315 7.28 43.67 -10.00
N SER A 316 8.16 43.81 -10.98
CA SER A 316 9.61 44.03 -10.77
C SER A 316 9.94 45.20 -9.83
N LYS A 317 9.24 46.34 -9.94
CA LYS A 317 9.43 47.49 -9.04
C LYS A 317 9.14 47.14 -7.57
N ARG A 318 8.10 46.33 -7.33
CA ARG A 318 7.77 45.87 -5.97
C ARG A 318 8.78 44.84 -5.47
N LEU A 319 9.30 43.97 -6.34
CA LEU A 319 10.38 43.04 -5.98
C LEU A 319 11.65 43.79 -5.53
N GLN A 320 12.03 44.86 -6.25
CA GLN A 320 13.14 45.73 -5.85
C GLN A 320 12.90 46.33 -4.45
N GLN A 321 11.73 46.93 -4.22
CA GLN A 321 11.36 47.47 -2.90
C GLN A 321 11.40 46.42 -1.78
N MET A 322 10.92 45.19 -2.04
CA MET A 322 10.97 44.10 -1.06
C MET A 322 12.41 43.72 -0.71
N THR A 323 13.30 43.69 -1.71
CA THR A 323 14.68 43.20 -1.58
C THR A 323 15.69 44.27 -1.15
N GLU A 324 15.37 45.56 -1.27
CA GLU A 324 16.19 46.69 -0.78
C GLU A 324 16.54 46.54 0.71
N SER A 325 15.59 46.05 1.50
CA SER A 325 15.73 45.86 2.94
C SER A 325 16.56 44.63 3.34
N LEU A 326 16.98 43.79 2.39
CA LEU A 326 17.91 42.68 2.66
C LEU A 326 19.28 43.25 3.01
N ASN A 327 19.81 42.89 4.17
CA ASN A 327 21.11 43.34 4.65
C ASN A 327 21.76 42.24 5.50
N PRO A 328 23.04 42.36 5.90
CA PRO A 328 23.72 41.29 6.64
C PRO A 328 23.02 40.86 7.93
N SER A 329 22.22 41.73 8.57
CA SER A 329 21.44 41.34 9.76
C SER A 329 20.34 40.31 9.47
N CYS A 330 19.87 40.19 8.22
CA CYS A 330 18.92 39.17 7.78
C CYS A 330 19.49 37.75 7.84
N LEU A 331 20.82 37.60 7.85
CA LEU A 331 21.49 36.31 8.04
C LEU A 331 21.38 35.80 9.48
N GLY A 332 21.00 36.66 10.44
CA GLY A 332 20.86 36.31 11.85
C GLY A 332 22.15 35.70 12.40
N LEU A 333 22.05 34.47 12.92
CA LEU A 333 23.17 33.74 13.48
C LEU A 333 24.31 33.49 12.47
N TYR A 334 23.97 33.41 11.18
CA TYR A 334 24.91 33.13 10.09
C TYR A 334 25.76 34.34 9.68
N ASN A 335 25.50 35.51 10.26
CA ASN A 335 26.36 36.69 10.10
C ASN A 335 27.65 36.60 10.96
N ASN A 336 27.76 35.58 11.83
CA ASN A 336 28.88 35.39 12.75
C ASN A 336 29.51 34.01 12.56
N LYS A 337 30.65 33.77 13.23
CA LYS A 337 31.25 32.42 13.32
C LYS A 337 30.31 31.49 14.09
N ILE A 338 29.93 30.39 13.46
CA ILE A 338 29.03 29.37 14.01
C ILE A 338 29.88 28.25 14.59
N LYS A 339 29.56 27.80 15.80
CA LYS A 339 30.21 26.65 16.41
C LYS A 339 29.59 25.35 15.86
N THR A 340 30.42 24.51 15.28
CA THR A 340 30.07 23.16 14.80
C THR A 340 30.86 22.10 15.59
N LEU A 341 30.51 20.83 15.42
CA LEU A 341 31.27 19.70 15.99
C LEU A 341 32.74 19.67 15.53
N LYS A 342 33.05 20.24 14.36
CA LYS A 342 34.39 20.27 13.75
C LYS A 342 35.14 21.59 13.99
N GLY A 343 34.60 22.49 14.82
CA GLY A 343 35.18 23.81 15.09
C GLY A 343 34.27 24.96 14.67
N HIS A 344 34.83 26.15 14.45
CA HIS A 344 34.07 27.32 14.05
C HIS A 344 34.05 27.47 12.52
N VAL A 345 32.86 27.62 11.95
CA VAL A 345 32.67 27.85 10.51
C VAL A 345 32.05 29.23 10.31
N MET A 346 32.55 29.97 9.32
CA MET A 346 31.94 31.22 8.86
C MET A 346 31.32 30.95 7.50
N LEU A 347 30.04 31.25 7.35
CA LEU A 347 29.35 31.08 6.07
C LEU A 347 29.51 32.33 5.21
N GLU A 348 29.85 32.13 3.94
CA GLU A 348 29.90 33.20 2.96
C GLU A 348 28.50 33.42 2.38
N HIS A 349 28.00 34.66 2.48
CA HIS A 349 26.74 35.02 1.83
C HIS A 349 26.93 35.16 0.32
N ILE A 350 26.21 34.33 -0.44
CA ILE A 350 26.22 34.36 -1.90
C ILE A 350 24.82 34.67 -2.46
N PRO A 351 24.73 35.37 -3.60
CA PRO A 351 23.46 35.51 -4.33
C PRO A 351 22.97 34.16 -4.86
N LEU A 352 21.66 34.06 -5.09
CA LEU A 352 21.01 32.84 -5.58
C LEU A 352 21.54 32.44 -6.96
N SER A 353 21.92 33.42 -7.80
CA SER A 353 22.50 33.22 -9.12
C SER A 353 23.84 32.45 -9.11
N LYS A 354 24.55 32.45 -7.97
CA LYS A 354 25.84 31.77 -7.81
C LYS A 354 25.75 30.37 -7.19
N LEU A 355 24.53 29.90 -6.87
CA LEU A 355 24.34 28.55 -6.35
C LEU A 355 24.75 27.52 -7.39
N LYS A 356 25.44 26.47 -6.93
CA LYS A 356 25.78 25.30 -7.73
C LYS A 356 24.80 24.17 -7.44
N ALA A 357 24.53 23.33 -8.43
CA ALA A 357 23.74 22.12 -8.23
C ALA A 357 24.42 21.21 -7.18
N GLY A 358 23.62 20.62 -6.30
CA GLY A 358 24.08 19.83 -5.17
C GLY A 358 24.32 20.67 -3.91
N PHE A 359 25.18 20.17 -3.03
CA PHE A 359 25.45 20.77 -1.72
C PHE A 359 26.40 21.97 -1.83
N ASN A 360 25.96 23.14 -1.38
CA ASN A 360 26.75 24.38 -1.36
C ASN A 360 27.40 24.59 0.01
N ALA A 361 28.48 23.86 0.27
CA ALA A 361 29.20 23.87 1.55
C ALA A 361 29.72 25.28 1.90
N ASN A 362 29.64 25.65 3.18
CA ASN A 362 30.09 26.95 3.71
C ASN A 362 29.44 28.19 3.09
N ASN A 363 28.34 28.04 2.35
CA ASN A 363 27.61 29.17 1.80
C ASN A 363 26.29 29.40 2.54
N VAL A 364 25.80 30.64 2.57
CA VAL A 364 24.46 30.99 3.04
C VAL A 364 23.78 31.87 1.99
N ILE A 365 22.49 31.64 1.77
CA ILE A 365 21.67 32.49 0.91
C ILE A 365 20.67 33.27 1.76
N CYS A 366 20.24 34.42 1.27
CA CYS A 366 19.16 35.19 1.88
C CYS A 366 18.29 35.86 0.83
N GLY A 367 16.98 35.77 1.02
CA GLY A 367 16.02 36.41 0.11
C GLY A 367 14.71 36.75 0.80
N ARG A 368 13.77 37.28 0.01
CA ARG A 368 12.40 37.59 0.41
C ARG A 368 11.44 36.56 -0.14
N VAL A 369 10.49 36.13 0.69
CA VAL A 369 9.38 35.30 0.24
C VAL A 369 8.45 36.14 -0.65
N VAL A 370 8.21 35.68 -1.88
CA VAL A 370 7.36 36.40 -2.84
C VAL A 370 6.00 35.74 -3.06
N CYS A 371 5.91 34.44 -2.81
CA CYS A 371 4.65 33.70 -2.79
C CYS A 371 4.82 32.39 -2.00
N VAL A 372 3.69 31.86 -1.52
CA VAL A 372 3.58 30.54 -0.92
C VAL A 372 2.77 29.68 -1.89
N VAL A 373 3.25 28.48 -2.20
CA VAL A 373 2.54 27.52 -3.03
C VAL A 373 1.59 26.73 -2.16
N TYR A 374 0.32 26.71 -2.55
CA TYR A 374 -0.67 25.89 -1.87
C TYR A 374 -0.46 24.40 -2.19
N ASN A 375 -0.56 23.58 -1.15
CA ASN A 375 -0.56 22.12 -1.22
C ASN A 375 -1.69 21.61 -0.30
N GLN A 376 -2.41 20.58 -0.73
CA GLN A 376 -3.46 19.97 0.10
C GLN A 376 -2.85 19.34 1.35
N GLU A 377 -1.69 18.70 1.19
CA GLU A 377 -0.90 18.23 2.32
C GLU A 377 -0.07 19.38 2.91
N PRO A 378 0.05 19.46 4.25
CA PRO A 378 0.80 20.53 4.91
C PRO A 378 2.32 20.46 4.66
N VAL A 379 2.82 19.35 4.11
CA VAL A 379 4.25 19.09 3.86
C VAL A 379 4.46 18.65 2.41
N PRO A 380 5.44 19.20 1.67
CA PRO A 380 6.31 20.30 2.09
C PRO A 380 5.60 21.66 2.10
N TYR A 381 5.98 22.52 3.04
CA TYR A 381 5.64 23.93 2.97
C TYR A 381 6.53 24.58 1.91
N THR A 382 5.92 25.03 0.82
CA THR A 382 6.65 25.44 -0.39
C THR A 382 6.47 26.94 -0.64
N PHE A 383 7.55 27.66 -0.91
CA PHE A 383 7.50 29.09 -1.25
C PHE A 383 8.57 29.47 -2.27
N CYS A 384 8.42 30.61 -2.93
CA CYS A 384 9.46 31.18 -3.80
C CYS A 384 10.24 32.25 -3.06
N LEU A 385 11.57 32.20 -3.18
CA LEU A 385 12.51 33.12 -2.56
C LEU A 385 13.18 33.97 -3.65
N VAL A 386 13.25 35.28 -3.44
CA VAL A 386 13.91 36.22 -4.37
C VAL A 386 14.98 37.05 -3.64
N ASP A 387 16.16 37.17 -4.25
CA ASP A 387 17.28 37.96 -3.70
C ASP A 387 17.40 39.36 -4.33
N LYS A 388 18.47 40.09 -3.98
CA LYS A 388 18.74 41.44 -4.51
C LYS A 388 19.00 41.49 -6.02
N GLU A 389 19.50 40.40 -6.60
CA GLU A 389 19.69 40.28 -8.04
C GLU A 389 18.39 39.91 -8.77
N LEU A 390 17.29 39.82 -8.01
CA LEU A 390 15.98 39.37 -8.46
C LEU A 390 16.02 37.93 -9.00
N SER A 391 17.04 37.14 -8.64
CA SER A 391 17.06 35.71 -8.92
C SER A 391 16.00 35.03 -8.06
N CYS A 392 15.36 33.99 -8.59
CA CYS A 392 14.25 33.30 -7.92
C CYS A 392 14.59 31.82 -7.75
N VAL A 393 14.23 31.23 -6.61
CA VAL A 393 14.35 29.80 -6.36
C VAL A 393 13.13 29.30 -5.59
N VAL A 394 12.71 28.06 -5.84
CA VAL A 394 11.68 27.40 -5.04
C VAL A 394 12.33 26.81 -3.79
N VAL A 395 11.68 26.92 -2.64
CA VAL A 395 12.14 26.33 -1.38
C VAL A 395 11.05 25.41 -0.86
N SER A 396 11.39 24.14 -0.66
CA SER A 396 10.53 23.11 -0.09
C SER A 396 10.99 22.79 1.32
N VAL A 397 10.19 23.16 2.32
CA VAL A 397 10.50 22.96 3.74
C VAL A 397 9.72 21.78 4.29
N TYR A 398 10.44 20.79 4.80
CA TYR A 398 9.89 19.61 5.46
C TYR A 398 9.89 19.77 6.97
N ASN A 399 9.14 18.92 7.69
CA ASN A 399 9.05 18.92 9.16
C ASN A 399 8.60 20.24 9.79
N LEU A 400 7.90 21.09 9.04
CA LEU A 400 7.37 22.35 9.54
C LEU A 400 5.94 22.15 10.05
N ALA A 401 5.64 22.71 11.21
CA ALA A 401 4.29 22.70 11.77
C ALA A 401 3.33 23.53 10.92
N GLN A 402 2.09 23.07 10.80
CA GLN A 402 1.06 23.73 10.00
C GLN A 402 0.86 25.19 10.47
N GLY A 403 0.86 26.13 9.52
CA GLY A 403 0.69 27.56 9.80
C GLY A 403 1.93 28.26 10.39
N ARG A 404 3.08 27.58 10.52
CA ARG A 404 4.32 28.14 11.10
C ARG A 404 5.39 28.51 10.06
N GLY A 405 5.01 28.55 8.78
CA GLY A 405 5.92 28.87 7.68
C GLY A 405 6.13 30.36 7.48
N PRO A 406 7.23 30.74 6.80
CA PRO A 406 7.48 32.14 6.45
C PRO A 406 6.44 32.64 5.43
N ILE A 407 5.97 33.86 5.63
CA ILE A 407 4.91 34.47 4.80
C ILE A 407 5.50 35.45 3.78
N ILE A 408 4.68 35.90 2.83
CA ILE A 408 5.09 36.88 1.82
C ILE A 408 5.66 38.14 2.48
N GLY A 409 6.85 38.53 2.04
CA GLY A 409 7.60 39.66 2.59
C GLY A 409 8.64 39.28 3.64
N ASP A 410 8.56 38.09 4.25
CA ASP A 410 9.57 37.65 5.22
C ASP A 410 10.94 37.49 4.56
N SER A 411 11.99 37.86 5.29
CA SER A 411 13.36 37.52 4.90
C SER A 411 13.70 36.14 5.43
N VAL A 412 14.20 35.26 4.57
CA VAL A 412 14.61 33.91 4.93
C VAL A 412 16.08 33.72 4.56
N ALA A 413 16.89 33.26 5.51
CA ALA A 413 18.25 32.81 5.24
C ALA A 413 18.38 31.30 5.43
N ILE A 414 19.06 30.64 4.49
CA ILE A 414 19.22 29.18 4.44
C ILE A 414 20.72 28.89 4.35
N PRO A 415 21.31 28.21 5.36
CA PRO A 415 22.70 27.81 5.33
C PRO A 415 22.89 26.56 4.49
N GLU A 416 24.06 26.44 3.89
CA GLU A 416 24.55 25.30 3.13
C GLU A 416 23.49 24.64 2.24
N PRO A 417 22.81 25.42 1.37
CA PRO A 417 21.66 24.94 0.64
C PRO A 417 22.04 23.81 -0.32
N TYR A 418 21.18 22.80 -0.39
CA TYR A 418 21.24 21.76 -1.41
C TYR A 418 20.32 22.13 -2.57
N LEU A 419 20.90 22.52 -3.71
CA LEU A 419 20.16 22.92 -4.90
C LEU A 419 19.91 21.71 -5.81
N THR A 420 18.65 21.41 -6.09
CA THR A 420 18.23 20.47 -7.13
C THR A 420 17.58 21.23 -8.28
N HIS A 421 17.62 20.64 -9.48
CA HIS A 421 16.81 21.09 -10.60
C HIS A 421 15.71 20.05 -10.78
N ILE A 422 14.47 20.44 -10.50
CA ILE A 422 13.32 19.60 -10.80
C ILE A 422 13.14 19.59 -12.32
N ASP A 423 13.08 18.40 -12.90
CA ASP A 423 12.74 18.16 -14.31
C ASP A 423 11.77 16.97 -14.36
N ALA A 424 10.50 17.25 -14.10
CA ALA A 424 9.45 16.23 -14.06
C ALA A 424 8.61 16.26 -15.33
N LYS A 425 8.23 15.07 -15.83
CA LYS A 425 7.48 14.92 -17.10
C LYS A 425 6.27 14.03 -16.89
N TYR A 426 5.11 14.49 -17.33
CA TYR A 426 3.87 13.73 -17.21
C TYR A 426 2.84 14.22 -18.22
N ILE A 427 2.23 13.32 -19.00
CA ILE A 427 1.18 13.58 -20.01
C ILE A 427 1.36 14.93 -20.74
N ASN A 428 2.34 15.01 -21.65
CA ASN A 428 2.67 16.20 -22.44
C ASN A 428 3.01 17.49 -21.65
N GLN A 429 3.08 17.43 -20.32
CA GLN A 429 3.50 18.53 -19.46
C GLN A 429 4.93 18.29 -18.96
N THR A 430 5.65 19.39 -18.79
CA THR A 430 7.01 19.39 -18.23
C THR A 430 7.07 20.44 -17.11
N PHE A 431 7.59 20.02 -15.96
CA PHE A 431 7.74 20.83 -14.76
C PHE A 431 9.24 21.04 -14.48
N GLN A 432 9.72 22.26 -14.71
CA GLN A 432 11.13 22.63 -14.60
C GLN A 432 11.34 23.88 -13.73
N TYR A 433 12.06 23.71 -12.64
CA TYR A 433 12.45 24.81 -11.75
C TYR A 433 13.60 24.40 -10.79
N PRO A 434 14.46 25.34 -10.37
CA PRO A 434 15.42 25.12 -9.31
C PRO A 434 14.71 25.06 -7.96
N SER A 435 15.08 24.08 -7.13
CA SER A 435 14.49 23.83 -5.81
C SER A 435 15.58 23.69 -4.75
N ILE A 436 15.35 24.25 -3.58
CA ILE A 436 16.15 24.03 -2.38
C ILE A 436 15.30 23.27 -1.39
N ARG A 437 15.78 22.08 -1.03
CA ARG A 437 15.14 21.26 -0.01
C ARG A 437 15.70 21.59 1.37
N VAL A 438 14.81 21.94 2.30
CA VAL A 438 15.13 22.17 3.70
C VAL A 438 14.49 21.07 4.54
N ASN A 439 15.31 20.09 4.98
CA ASN A 439 14.84 18.97 5.80
C ASN A 439 14.47 19.39 7.23
N LEU A 440 15.19 20.36 7.80
CA LEU A 440 15.03 20.79 9.19
C LEU A 440 14.77 22.30 9.23
N PRO A 441 13.54 22.75 9.54
CA PRO A 441 13.22 24.18 9.58
C PRO A 441 14.10 24.98 10.54
N LEU A 442 14.62 24.33 11.58
CA LEU A 442 15.53 24.90 12.59
C LEU A 442 16.81 25.47 12.00
N THR A 443 17.23 25.05 10.80
CA THR A 443 18.39 25.61 10.14
C THR A 443 18.08 26.95 9.48
N MET A 444 16.80 27.33 9.31
CA MET A 444 16.45 28.61 8.70
C MET A 444 16.49 29.75 9.72
N VAL A 445 16.77 30.95 9.21
CA VAL A 445 16.55 32.21 9.92
C VAL A 445 15.44 32.95 9.21
N VAL A 446 14.37 33.30 9.92
CA VAL A 446 13.22 34.06 9.40
C VAL A 446 13.15 35.39 10.14
N ASN A 447 13.15 36.50 9.38
CA ASN A 447 13.14 37.86 9.93
C ASN A 447 14.18 38.09 11.02
N LYS A 448 15.43 37.68 10.75
CA LYS A 448 16.60 37.80 11.63
C LYS A 448 16.56 36.91 12.89
N LYS A 449 15.52 36.10 13.05
CA LYS A 449 15.33 35.18 14.18
C LYS A 449 15.44 33.74 13.73
N ASN A 450 16.05 32.90 14.55
CA ASN A 450 16.11 31.47 14.28
C ASN A 450 14.71 30.88 14.40
N VAL A 451 14.37 29.92 13.54
CA VAL A 451 13.13 29.16 13.69
C VAL A 451 13.17 28.38 15.01
N SER A 452 12.14 28.52 15.83
CA SER A 452 12.06 27.84 17.13
C SER A 452 11.64 26.37 17.00
N ALA A 453 11.94 25.56 18.02
CA ALA A 453 11.52 24.16 18.10
C ALA A 453 10.01 23.96 18.00
N GLU A 454 9.22 24.93 18.46
CA GLU A 454 7.76 24.93 18.37
C GLU A 454 7.23 24.99 16.93
N CYS A 455 8.06 25.43 15.97
CA CYS A 455 7.69 25.45 14.55
C CYS A 455 7.94 24.12 13.85
N VAL A 456 8.46 23.10 14.54
CA VAL A 456 8.76 21.79 13.97
C VAL A 456 7.64 20.80 14.32
N SER A 457 7.18 20.05 13.32
CA SER A 457 6.23 18.95 13.51
C SER A 457 6.72 17.70 12.80
N GLN A 458 6.56 16.54 13.43
CA GLN A 458 6.84 15.26 12.78
C GLN A 458 5.70 14.92 11.81
N PRO A 459 6.00 14.61 10.54
CA PRO A 459 4.99 14.11 9.61
C PRO A 459 4.46 12.77 10.12
N ARG A 460 3.13 12.60 10.03
CA ARG A 460 2.47 11.34 10.35
C ARG A 460 2.28 10.56 9.06
N PHE A 461 2.71 9.31 9.06
CA PHE A 461 2.44 8.37 7.99
C PHE A 461 1.51 7.28 8.51
N SER A 462 0.33 7.20 7.92
CA SER A 462 -0.51 6.02 7.97
C SER A 462 -0.36 5.33 6.62
N SER A 463 0.39 4.23 6.56
CA SER A 463 0.19 3.29 5.46
C SER A 463 -1.23 2.76 5.55
N LYS A 464 -1.89 2.54 4.42
CA LYS A 464 -3.04 1.66 4.38
C LYS A 464 -2.58 0.26 4.84
N PRO A 465 -3.33 -0.43 5.71
CA PRO A 465 -3.05 -1.82 6.01
C PRO A 465 -3.02 -2.65 4.73
N PHE A 466 -2.10 -3.61 4.66
CA PHE A 466 -2.24 -4.71 3.71
C PHE A 466 -3.39 -5.61 4.15
#